data_AF-A0A1B6LPW8-F1
#
_entry.id   AF-A0A1B6LPW8-F1
#
_cell.length_a   1.000
_cell.length_b   1.000
_cell.length_c   1.000
_cell.angle_alpha   90.00
_cell.angle_beta   90.00
_cell.angle_gamma   90.00
#
_symmetry.space_group_name_H-M   'P 1'
#
loop_
_entity.id
_entity.type
_entity.pdbx_description
1 polymer ?
#
loop_
_entity_poly.entity_id
_entity_poly.type
_entity_poly.pdbx_seq_one_letter_code
_entity_poly.pdbx_strand_id
1 'polypeptide(L)'
;MEGFKNEISSEIQNFRKEMVELQESMNFLSNSVDTANNRMKSIQGNIVNINQDLSELRAENAGFRAEVDDMKERMRSLEQYSRRTNIEISGIPETREETPVEIVRDVGKALGIAIEENQIAAAHRIPTFKRDRIPSLIVQFQQKTVRDIWINKYKEKKTLFAKDINAAF
;
A
#
# COMPACT_ATOMS: atom_id res chain seq x y z
N MET A 1 16.91 -46.80 83.36
CA MET A 1 17.05 -45.35 83.16
C MET A 1 18.15 -45.01 82.15
N GLU A 2 19.32 -45.64 82.19
CA GLU A 2 20.43 -45.42 81.23
C GLU A 2 20.04 -45.64 79.74
N GLY A 3 19.34 -46.73 79.42
CA GLY A 3 18.96 -47.05 78.04
C GLY A 3 18.06 -46.01 77.39
N PHE A 4 17.04 -45.54 78.11
CA PHE A 4 16.13 -44.49 77.68
C PHE A 4 16.85 -43.14 77.48
N LYS A 5 17.82 -42.84 78.34
CA LYS A 5 18.65 -41.62 78.24
C LYS A 5 19.53 -41.63 76.97
N ASN A 6 20.08 -42.80 76.62
CA ASN A 6 20.88 -42.97 75.40
C ASN A 6 20.01 -42.87 74.14
N GLU A 7 18.80 -43.42 74.17
CA GLU A 7 17.84 -43.39 73.07
C GLU A 7 17.36 -41.95 72.78
N ILE A 8 16.99 -41.20 73.82
CA ILE A 8 16.68 -39.76 73.71
C ILE A 8 17.88 -38.97 73.17
N SER A 9 19.08 -39.24 73.68
CA SER A 9 20.28 -38.53 73.21
C SER A 9 20.56 -38.80 71.72
N SER A 10 20.26 -40.00 71.23
CA SER A 10 20.37 -40.37 69.83
C SER A 10 19.33 -39.63 68.97
N GLU A 11 18.06 -39.60 69.39
CA GLU A 11 17.02 -38.84 68.69
C GLU A 11 17.32 -37.33 68.64
N ILE A 12 17.81 -36.74 69.73
CA ILE A 12 18.20 -35.31 69.75
C ILE A 12 19.32 -35.04 68.74
N GLN A 13 20.29 -35.94 68.60
CA GLN A 13 21.36 -35.80 67.61
C GLN A 13 20.83 -35.90 66.17
N ASN A 14 19.92 -36.85 65.91
CA ASN A 14 19.27 -36.99 64.60
C ASN A 14 18.45 -35.75 64.25
N PHE A 15 17.63 -35.27 65.17
CA PHE A 15 16.85 -34.05 64.98
C PHE A 15 17.74 -32.83 64.73
N ARG A 16 18.87 -32.72 65.44
CA ARG A 16 19.85 -31.66 65.22
C ARG A 16 20.45 -31.71 63.80
N LYS A 17 20.71 -32.91 63.28
CA LYS A 17 21.21 -33.11 61.92
C LYS A 17 20.16 -32.67 60.89
N GLU A 18 18.91 -33.12 61.05
CA GLU A 18 17.80 -32.72 60.17
C GLU A 18 17.56 -31.20 60.19
N MET A 19 17.67 -30.55 61.35
CA MET A 19 17.57 -29.09 61.47
C MET A 19 18.67 -28.35 60.71
N VAL A 20 19.90 -28.88 60.69
CA VAL A 20 21.00 -28.30 59.90
C VAL A 20 20.74 -28.44 58.40
N GLU A 21 20.33 -29.63 57.96
CA GLU A 21 19.97 -29.87 56.55
C GLU A 21 18.78 -29.01 56.09
N LEU A 22 17.79 -28.80 56.97
CA LEU A 22 16.68 -27.87 56.74
C LEU A 22 17.18 -26.43 56.59
N GLN A 23 18.09 -25.98 57.45
CA GLN A 23 18.65 -24.63 57.40
C GLN A 23 19.43 -24.40 56.10
N GLU A 24 20.21 -25.37 55.63
CA GLU A 24 20.89 -25.32 54.35
C GLU A 24 19.90 -25.21 53.18
N SER A 25 18.85 -26.04 53.20
CA SER A 25 17.78 -26.02 52.19
C SER A 25 17.06 -24.67 52.17
N MET A 26 16.82 -24.08 53.35
CA MET A 26 16.15 -22.78 53.48
C MET A 26 17.02 -21.63 52.95
N ASN A 27 18.34 -21.67 53.19
CA ASN A 27 19.29 -20.72 52.60
C ASN A 27 19.34 -20.83 51.08
N PHE A 28 19.36 -22.05 50.55
CA PHE A 28 19.30 -22.28 49.10
C PHE A 28 18.00 -21.71 48.50
N LEU A 29 16.86 -21.96 49.15
CA LEU A 29 15.57 -21.45 48.70
C LEU A 29 15.54 -19.91 48.71
N SER A 30 16.07 -19.28 49.76
CA SER A 30 16.16 -17.81 49.87
C SER A 30 16.95 -17.22 48.69
N ASN A 31 18.12 -17.78 48.40
CA ASN A 31 18.96 -17.33 47.28
C ASN A 31 18.26 -17.51 45.92
N SER A 32 17.51 -18.61 45.75
CA SER A 32 16.73 -18.87 44.55
C SER A 32 15.60 -17.86 44.37
N VAL A 33 14.89 -17.53 45.46
CA VAL A 33 13.84 -16.50 45.48
C VAL A 33 14.40 -15.13 45.12
N ASP A 34 15.55 -14.75 45.68
CA ASP A 34 16.22 -13.47 45.34
C ASP A 34 16.62 -13.42 43.87
N THR A 35 17.14 -14.52 43.33
CA THR A 35 17.48 -14.63 41.90
C THR A 35 16.25 -14.49 41.03
N ALA A 36 15.13 -15.15 41.40
CA ALA A 36 13.87 -15.04 40.68
C ALA A 36 13.31 -13.61 40.72
N ASN A 37 13.35 -12.94 41.88
CA ASN A 37 12.92 -11.55 42.03
C ASN A 37 13.73 -10.58 41.16
N ASN A 38 15.06 -10.78 41.07
CA ASN A 38 15.91 -9.95 40.22
C ASN A 38 15.60 -10.15 38.73
N ARG A 39 15.38 -11.39 38.30
CA ARG A 39 14.93 -11.69 36.93
C ARG A 39 13.56 -11.08 36.64
N MET A 40 12.63 -11.16 37.58
CA MET A 40 11.29 -10.56 37.47
C MET A 40 11.35 -9.04 37.26
N LYS A 41 12.19 -8.34 38.03
CA LYS A 41 12.43 -6.90 37.87
C LYS A 41 12.99 -6.56 36.49
N SER A 42 13.96 -7.35 36.00
CA SER A 42 14.54 -7.16 34.67
C SER A 42 13.50 -7.36 33.56
N ILE A 43 12.68 -8.41 33.65
CA ILE A 43 11.59 -8.66 32.71
C ILE A 43 10.59 -7.52 32.72
N GLN A 44 10.20 -7.03 33.90
CA GLN A 44 9.28 -5.90 34.02
C GLN A 44 9.84 -4.63 33.36
N GLY A 45 11.13 -4.34 33.55
CA GLY A 45 11.81 -3.23 32.86
C GLY A 45 11.79 -3.39 31.34
N ASN A 46 12.10 -4.59 30.84
CA ASN A 46 12.06 -4.88 29.40
C ASN A 46 10.65 -4.72 28.81
N ILE A 47 9.61 -5.13 29.53
CA ILE A 47 8.21 -4.96 29.10
C ILE A 47 7.86 -3.48 28.96
N VAL A 48 8.30 -2.64 29.90
CA VAL A 48 8.07 -1.19 29.82
C VAL A 48 8.75 -0.61 28.57
N ASN A 49 10.01 -0.97 28.33
CA ASN A 49 10.75 -0.49 27.14
C ASN A 49 10.10 -0.96 25.83
N ILE A 50 9.74 -2.25 25.72
CA ILE A 50 9.07 -2.79 24.53
C ILE A 50 7.74 -2.09 24.27
N ASN A 51 6.97 -1.79 25.31
CA ASN A 51 5.71 -1.06 25.16
C ASN A 51 5.92 0.38 24.68
N GLN A 52 6.99 1.04 25.13
CA GLN A 52 7.37 2.37 24.67
C GLN A 52 7.74 2.33 23.17
N ASP A 53 8.66 1.43 22.79
CA ASP A 53 9.09 1.27 21.40
C ASP A 53 7.91 0.93 20.48
N LEU A 54 6.99 0.07 20.94
CA LEU A 54 5.79 -0.28 20.18
C LEU A 54 4.86 0.92 19.98
N SER A 55 4.74 1.79 20.98
CA SER A 55 3.95 3.02 20.87
C SER A 55 4.56 3.98 19.84
N GLU A 56 5.88 4.17 19.88
CA GLU A 56 6.62 5.03 18.96
C GLU A 56 6.53 4.51 17.51
N LEU A 57 6.79 3.21 17.31
CA LEU A 57 6.66 2.56 16.00
C LEU A 57 5.24 2.67 15.43
N ARG A 58 4.21 2.57 16.28
CA ARG A 58 2.82 2.75 15.83
C ARG A 58 2.54 4.18 15.40
N ALA A 59 3.05 5.17 16.13
CA ALA A 59 2.89 6.57 15.78
C ALA A 59 3.62 6.91 14.47
N GLU A 60 4.86 6.43 14.31
CA GLU A 60 5.64 6.62 13.09
C GLU A 60 4.96 5.95 11.88
N ASN A 61 4.47 4.72 12.04
CA ASN A 61 3.75 4.01 10.97
C ASN A 61 2.47 4.76 10.56
N ALA A 62 1.74 5.33 11.52
CA ALA A 62 0.58 6.16 11.22
C ALA A 62 0.98 7.42 10.41
N GLY A 63 2.10 8.07 10.78
CA GLY A 63 2.67 9.19 10.03
C GLY A 63 3.03 8.81 8.59
N PHE A 64 3.79 7.73 8.39
CA PHE A 64 4.15 7.27 7.05
C PHE A 64 2.94 6.89 6.20
N ARG A 65 1.90 6.28 6.79
CA ARG A 65 0.66 5.98 6.05
C ARG A 65 -0.01 7.26 5.54
N ALA A 66 -0.09 8.29 6.38
CA ALA A 66 -0.66 9.57 6.00
C ALA A 66 0.15 10.24 4.87
N GLU A 67 1.48 10.24 4.96
CA GLU A 67 2.36 10.77 3.90
C GLU A 67 2.20 10.01 2.58
N VAL A 68 2.13 8.67 2.64
CA VAL A 68 1.92 7.83 1.46
C VAL A 68 0.58 8.16 0.79
N ASP A 69 -0.47 8.40 1.56
CA ASP A 69 -1.77 8.74 1.01
C ASP A 69 -1.80 10.16 0.40
N ASP A 70 -1.16 11.16 1.03
CA ASP A 70 -0.94 12.49 0.44
C ASP A 70 -0.17 12.40 -0.88
N MET A 71 0.93 11.64 -0.90
CA MET A 71 1.74 11.45 -2.11
C MET A 71 0.93 10.81 -3.23
N LYS A 72 0.09 9.82 -2.94
CA LYS A 72 -0.81 9.21 -3.93
C LYS A 72 -1.81 10.23 -4.47
N GLU A 73 -2.38 11.08 -3.63
CA GLU A 73 -3.32 12.14 -4.06
C GLU A 73 -2.66 13.17 -4.96
N ARG A 74 -1.46 13.60 -4.60
CA ARG A 74 -0.65 14.53 -5.41
C ARG A 74 -0.27 13.90 -6.74
N MET A 75 0.13 12.62 -6.75
CA MET A 75 0.43 11.89 -7.98
C MET A 75 -0.81 11.80 -8.89
N ARG A 76 -1.98 11.40 -8.34
CA ARG A 76 -3.24 11.38 -9.10
C ARG A 76 -3.58 12.76 -9.69
N SER A 77 -3.37 13.82 -8.92
CA SER A 77 -3.63 15.19 -9.37
C SER A 77 -2.69 15.60 -10.50
N LEU A 78 -1.42 15.24 -10.42
CA LEU A 78 -0.43 15.49 -11.49
C LEU A 78 -0.73 14.68 -12.75
N GLU A 79 -1.12 13.42 -12.63
CA GLU A 79 -1.55 12.60 -13.76
C GLU A 79 -2.82 13.16 -14.43
N GLN A 80 -3.79 13.61 -13.64
CA GLN A 80 -4.99 14.24 -14.15
C GLN A 80 -4.67 15.57 -14.85
N TYR A 81 -3.72 16.34 -14.31
CA TYR A 81 -3.25 17.58 -14.89
C TYR A 81 -2.51 17.34 -16.22
N SER A 82 -1.64 16.33 -16.29
CA SER A 82 -0.91 16.01 -17.54
C SER A 82 -1.85 15.54 -18.65
N ARG A 83 -2.95 14.87 -18.30
CA ARG A 83 -3.98 14.39 -19.25
C ARG A 83 -5.07 15.42 -19.55
N ARG A 84 -4.99 16.65 -19.00
CA ARG A 84 -6.07 17.65 -19.13
C ARG A 84 -6.34 18.07 -20.58
N THR A 85 -5.39 17.91 -21.49
CA THR A 85 -5.54 18.20 -22.92
C THR A 85 -5.70 16.94 -23.77
N ASN A 86 -5.90 15.78 -23.13
CA ASN A 86 -6.01 14.51 -23.83
C ASN A 86 -7.48 14.10 -24.01
N ILE A 87 -7.74 13.34 -25.07
CA ILE A 87 -8.95 12.55 -25.25
C ILE A 87 -8.59 11.11 -25.60
N GLU A 88 -9.47 10.18 -25.23
CA GLU A 88 -9.47 8.81 -25.72
C GLU A 88 -10.60 8.65 -26.72
N ILE A 89 -10.29 8.11 -27.91
CA ILE A 89 -11.26 7.75 -28.93
C ILE A 89 -11.23 6.24 -29.06
N SER A 90 -12.27 5.59 -28.55
CA SER A 90 -12.42 4.13 -28.60
C SER A 90 -13.31 3.69 -29.75
N GLY A 91 -13.14 2.45 -30.23
CA GLY A 91 -14.03 1.84 -31.22
C GLY A 91 -13.77 2.24 -32.66
N ILE A 92 -12.61 2.86 -32.95
CA ILE A 92 -12.13 3.09 -34.31
C ILE A 92 -11.42 1.82 -34.80
N PRO A 93 -11.90 1.13 -35.85
CA PRO A 93 -11.20 -0.01 -36.43
C PRO A 93 -9.76 0.30 -36.83
N GLU A 94 -8.88 -0.70 -36.79
CA GLU A 94 -7.51 -0.56 -37.28
C GLU A 94 -7.45 -0.79 -38.79
N THR A 95 -6.72 0.06 -39.50
CA THR A 95 -6.45 -0.12 -40.94
C THR A 95 -4.96 -0.29 -41.20
N ARG A 96 -4.60 -1.00 -42.28
CA ARG A 96 -3.21 -1.46 -42.53
C ARG A 96 -2.18 -0.32 -42.71
N GLU A 97 -2.62 0.90 -42.98
CA GLU A 97 -1.77 2.06 -43.25
C GLU A 97 -2.32 3.33 -42.59
N GLU A 98 -2.91 3.21 -41.39
CA GLU A 98 -3.43 4.39 -40.70
C GLU A 98 -2.34 5.31 -40.16
N THR A 99 -2.55 6.61 -40.35
CA THR A 99 -1.90 7.64 -39.54
C THR A 99 -2.86 8.08 -38.43
N PRO A 100 -2.50 7.96 -37.14
CA PRO A 100 -3.33 8.46 -36.04
C PRO A 100 -3.84 9.89 -36.23
N VAL A 101 -3.00 10.78 -36.76
CA VAL A 101 -3.37 12.18 -37.03
C VAL A 101 -4.47 12.31 -38.08
N GLU A 102 -4.44 11.48 -39.13
CA GLU A 102 -5.47 11.47 -40.18
C GLU A 102 -6.80 10.97 -39.64
N ILE A 103 -6.78 9.92 -38.82
CA ILE A 103 -7.98 9.44 -38.11
C ILE A 103 -8.56 10.54 -37.22
N VAL A 104 -7.73 11.28 -36.48
CA VAL A 104 -8.22 12.43 -35.71
C VAL A 104 -8.88 13.46 -36.62
N ARG A 105 -8.30 13.78 -37.78
CA ARG A 105 -8.93 14.72 -38.72
C ARG A 105 -10.28 14.22 -39.23
N ASP A 106 -10.40 12.93 -39.56
CA ASP A 106 -11.65 12.31 -39.99
C ASP A 106 -12.71 12.36 -38.88
N VAL A 107 -12.35 12.04 -37.64
CA VAL A 107 -13.24 12.14 -36.49
C VAL A 107 -13.68 13.58 -36.28
N GLY A 108 -12.75 14.54 -36.35
CA GLY A 108 -13.03 15.97 -36.25
C GLY A 108 -14.04 16.41 -37.30
N LYS A 109 -13.80 16.06 -38.57
CA LYS A 109 -14.72 16.34 -39.68
C LYS A 109 -16.10 15.76 -39.44
N ALA A 110 -16.20 14.51 -38.98
CA ALA A 110 -17.47 13.87 -38.66
C ALA A 110 -18.20 14.55 -37.49
N LEU A 111 -17.47 15.20 -36.57
CA LEU A 111 -18.02 16.04 -35.49
C LEU A 111 -18.30 17.50 -35.90
N GLY A 112 -18.00 17.89 -37.14
CA GLY A 112 -18.11 19.28 -37.60
C GLY A 112 -17.03 20.20 -37.03
N ILE A 113 -15.88 19.64 -36.66
CA ILE A 113 -14.71 20.35 -36.12
C ILE A 113 -13.61 20.34 -37.17
N ALA A 114 -13.23 21.53 -37.64
CA ALA A 114 -12.00 21.69 -38.41
C ALA A 114 -10.82 21.72 -37.44
N ILE A 115 -9.87 20.80 -37.60
CA ILE A 115 -8.66 20.72 -36.78
C ILE A 115 -7.42 20.80 -37.67
N GLU A 116 -6.49 21.66 -37.27
CA GLU A 116 -5.17 21.75 -37.89
C GLU A 116 -4.16 20.85 -37.17
N GLU A 117 -3.17 20.37 -37.91
CA GLU A 117 -2.13 19.47 -37.38
C GLU A 117 -1.33 20.13 -36.24
N ASN A 118 -1.09 21.44 -36.32
CA ASN A 118 -0.42 22.22 -35.27
C ASN A 118 -1.19 22.24 -33.92
N GLN A 119 -2.47 21.87 -33.90
CA GLN A 119 -3.28 21.79 -32.68
C GLN A 119 -3.16 20.44 -31.98
N ILE A 120 -2.59 19.44 -32.66
CA ILE A 120 -2.35 18.09 -32.14
C ILE A 120 -0.87 18.02 -31.72
N ALA A 121 -0.64 17.81 -30.43
CA ALA A 121 0.70 17.63 -29.90
C ALA A 121 1.19 16.18 -30.10
N ALA A 122 0.30 15.21 -29.94
CA ALA A 122 0.59 13.80 -30.18
C ALA A 122 -0.71 13.01 -30.45
N ALA A 123 -0.64 12.01 -31.32
CA ALA A 123 -1.72 11.04 -31.53
C ALA A 123 -1.13 9.64 -31.70
N HIS A 124 -1.62 8.66 -30.95
CA HIS A 124 -1.13 7.28 -31.02
C HIS A 124 -2.17 6.29 -30.47
N ARG A 125 -2.11 5.04 -30.94
CA ARG A 125 -2.90 3.93 -30.38
C ARG A 125 -2.31 3.52 -29.02
N ILE A 126 -3.16 3.23 -28.04
CA ILE A 126 -2.74 2.56 -26.80
C ILE A 126 -2.81 1.04 -27.02
N PRO A 127 -1.70 0.30 -26.84
CA PRO A 127 -1.70 -1.15 -26.86
C PRO A 127 -2.71 -1.73 -25.86
N THR A 128 -3.46 -2.72 -26.27
CA THR A 128 -4.39 -3.43 -25.38
C THR A 128 -3.94 -4.87 -25.16
N PHE A 129 -4.02 -5.32 -23.91
CA PHE A 129 -3.71 -6.70 -23.56
C PHE A 129 -4.85 -7.68 -23.89
N LYS A 130 -6.05 -7.16 -24.22
CA LYS A 130 -7.22 -7.97 -24.57
C LYS A 130 -7.32 -8.10 -26.09
N ARG A 131 -7.11 -9.31 -26.62
CA ARG A 131 -7.11 -9.56 -28.08
C ARG A 131 -8.41 -9.18 -28.79
N ASP A 132 -9.54 -9.22 -28.09
CA ASP A 132 -10.85 -8.92 -28.67
C ASP A 132 -11.22 -7.42 -28.63
N ARG A 133 -10.39 -6.57 -28.01
CA ARG A 133 -10.63 -5.14 -27.91
C ARG A 133 -9.83 -4.42 -28.98
N ILE A 134 -10.50 -3.55 -29.75
CA ILE A 134 -9.79 -2.66 -30.67
C ILE A 134 -9.00 -1.62 -29.85
N PRO A 135 -7.68 -1.44 -30.10
CA PRO A 135 -6.86 -0.42 -29.44
C PRO A 135 -7.44 0.99 -29.57
N SER A 136 -7.62 1.68 -28.44
CA SER A 136 -8.10 3.07 -28.44
C SER A 136 -7.03 4.02 -28.96
N LEU A 137 -7.45 5.15 -29.53
CA LEU A 137 -6.58 6.25 -29.92
C LEU A 137 -6.50 7.28 -28.78
N ILE A 138 -5.30 7.67 -28.37
CA ILE A 138 -5.09 8.85 -27.53
C ILE A 138 -4.66 10.00 -28.40
N VAL A 139 -5.28 11.14 -28.15
CA VAL A 139 -4.94 12.41 -28.78
C VAL A 139 -4.62 13.40 -27.68
N GLN A 140 -3.44 14.01 -27.73
CA GLN A 140 -3.07 15.14 -26.91
C GLN A 140 -3.15 16.41 -27.75
N PHE A 141 -3.97 17.37 -27.33
CA PHE A 141 -4.05 18.68 -27.96
C PHE A 141 -3.06 19.66 -27.32
N GLN A 142 -2.64 20.66 -28.09
CA GLN A 142 -1.82 21.76 -27.57
C GLN A 142 -2.55 22.60 -26.53
N GLN A 143 -3.87 22.76 -26.68
CA GLN A 143 -4.69 23.61 -25.82
C GLN A 143 -5.89 22.84 -25.26
N LYS A 144 -6.19 23.09 -23.98
CA LYS A 144 -7.36 22.51 -23.30
C LYS A 144 -8.67 22.90 -23.97
N THR A 145 -8.75 24.11 -24.51
CA THR A 145 -9.93 24.64 -25.22
C THR A 145 -10.32 23.77 -26.41
N VAL A 146 -9.34 23.31 -27.19
CA VAL A 146 -9.57 22.38 -28.32
C VAL A 146 -10.18 21.08 -27.80
N ARG A 147 -9.60 20.52 -26.74
CA ARG A 147 -10.14 19.31 -26.09
C ARG A 147 -11.59 19.49 -25.64
N ASP A 148 -11.90 20.61 -25.00
CA ASP A 148 -13.24 20.89 -24.48
C ASP A 148 -14.28 21.03 -25.60
N ILE A 149 -13.90 21.66 -26.74
CA ILE A 149 -14.75 21.74 -27.95
C ILE A 149 -15.09 20.34 -28.45
N TRP A 150 -14.09 19.45 -28.54
CA TRP A 150 -14.27 18.06 -28.97
C TRP A 150 -15.27 17.29 -28.09
N ILE A 151 -15.09 17.36 -26.78
CA ILE A 151 -15.99 16.70 -25.82
C ILE A 151 -17.41 17.26 -25.93
N ASN A 152 -17.57 18.58 -26.03
CA ASN A 152 -18.89 19.20 -26.11
C ASN A 152 -19.60 18.85 -27.43
N LYS A 153 -18.88 18.89 -28.57
CA LYS A 153 -19.43 18.50 -29.87
C LYS A 153 -19.87 17.04 -29.92
N TYR A 154 -19.09 16.14 -29.32
CA TYR A 154 -19.50 14.74 -29.19
C TYR A 154 -20.75 14.59 -28.31
N LYS A 155 -20.83 15.30 -27.18
CA LYS A 155 -22.04 15.30 -26.32
C LYS A 155 -23.28 15.83 -27.04
N GLU A 156 -23.13 16.85 -27.87
CA GLU A 156 -24.21 17.38 -28.74
C GLU A 156 -24.66 16.34 -29.76
N LYS A 157 -23.70 15.67 -30.43
CA LYS A 157 -23.98 14.66 -31.47
C LYS A 157 -24.56 13.36 -30.90
N LYS A 158 -24.23 13.02 -29.64
CA LYS A 158 -24.62 11.81 -28.87
C LYS A 158 -24.14 10.47 -29.42
N THR A 159 -24.03 10.32 -30.74
CA THR A 159 -23.60 9.09 -31.40
C THR A 159 -22.70 9.40 -32.60
N LEU A 160 -21.64 8.60 -32.76
CA LEU A 160 -20.75 8.65 -33.91
C LEU A 160 -20.34 7.21 -34.23
N PHE A 161 -20.70 6.70 -35.42
CA PHE A 161 -20.34 5.36 -35.85
C PHE A 161 -19.09 5.39 -36.71
N ALA A 162 -18.32 4.30 -36.72
CA ALA A 162 -17.08 4.20 -37.50
C ALA A 162 -17.30 4.52 -38.99
N LYS A 163 -18.39 4.01 -39.58
CA LYS A 163 -18.82 4.30 -40.96
C LYS A 163 -19.06 5.80 -41.25
N ASP A 164 -19.38 6.60 -40.23
CA ASP A 164 -19.61 8.05 -40.37
C ASP A 164 -18.27 8.83 -40.35
N ILE A 165 -17.19 8.18 -39.93
CA ILE A 165 -15.86 8.76 -39.78
C ILE A 165 -15.04 8.49 -41.05
N ASN A 166 -14.96 7.23 -41.45
CA ASN A 166 -14.27 6.83 -42.67
C ASN A 166 -15.00 5.64 -43.31
N ALA A 167 -15.18 5.67 -44.63
CA ALA A 167 -15.86 4.62 -45.38
C ALA A 167 -15.07 3.28 -45.41
N ALA A 168 -13.78 3.31 -45.06
CA ALA A 168 -12.93 2.14 -44.98
C ALA A 168 -13.02 1.39 -43.63
N PHE A 169 -13.79 1.90 -42.67
CA PHE A 169 -14.00 1.31 -41.34
C PHE A 169 -15.18 0.34 -41.27
#